data_AF-A0A353CP28-F1
#
_entry.id   AF-A0A353CP28-F1
#
_cell.length_a   1.000
_cell.length_b   1.000
_cell.length_c   1.000
_cell.angle_alpha   90.00
_cell.angle_beta   90.00
_cell.angle_gamma   90.00
#
_symmetry.space_group_name_H-M   'P 1'
#
loop_
_entity.id
_entity.type
_entity.pdbx_description
1 polymer ?
#
loop_
_entity_poly.entity_id
_entity_poly.type
_entity_poly.pdbx_seq_one_letter_code
_entity_poly.pdbx_strand_id
1 'polypeptide(L)' 'MVFVKVRDEESVEEALRRFKHECERNGILKEIKRREHYLSPGAKRKLKSQEARRKMRKGRRY' A
#
# COMPACT_ATOMS: atom_id res chain seq x y z
N MET A 1 -5.83 5.06 -8.36
CA MET A 1 -7.19 4.50 -8.55
C MET A 1 -7.01 3.07 -9.05
N VAL A 2 -7.72 2.10 -8.47
CA VAL A 2 -7.54 0.67 -8.78
C VAL A 2 -8.82 0.16 -9.43
N PHE A 3 -8.68 -0.61 -10.52
CA PHE A 3 -9.78 -1.24 -11.22
C PHE A 3 -9.48 -2.73 -11.38
N VAL A 4 -10.46 -3.57 -11.08
CA VAL A 4 -10.40 -5.02 -11.32
C VAL A 4 -11.63 -5.39 -12.13
N LYS A 5 -11.41 -5.99 -13.31
CA LYS A 5 -12.48 -6.56 -14.11
C LYS A 5 -12.81 -7.95 -13.56
N VAL A 6 -14.09 -8.16 -13.28
CA VAL A 6 -14.64 -9.49 -12.94
C VAL A 6 -14.74 -10.28 -14.24
N ARG A 7 -14.19 -11.49 -14.25
CA ARG A 7 -14.31 -12.48 -15.33
C ARG A 7 -15.58 -13.30 -15.12
N ASP A 8 -16.05 -13.96 -16.17
CA ASP A 8 -17.33 -14.69 -16.14
C ASP A 8 -17.28 -15.99 -15.31
N GLU A 9 -16.08 -16.54 -15.08
CA GLU A 9 -15.87 -17.81 -14.36
C GLU A 9 -15.46 -17.63 -12.88
N GLU A 10 -15.32 -16.39 -12.39
CA GLU A 10 -14.85 -16.15 -11.02
C GLU A 10 -15.99 -15.79 -10.06
N SER A 11 -15.85 -16.27 -8.82
CA SER A 11 -16.75 -15.87 -7.74
C SER A 11 -16.48 -14.43 -7.30
N VAL A 12 -17.52 -13.73 -6.86
CA VAL A 12 -17.43 -12.36 -6.33
C VAL A 12 -16.36 -12.25 -5.23
N GLU A 13 -16.21 -13.28 -4.40
CA GLU A 13 -15.22 -13.27 -3.32
C GLU A 13 -13.77 -13.31 -3.83
N GLU A 14 -13.51 -14.00 -4.94
CA GLU A 14 -12.19 -14.03 -5.58
C GLU A 14 -11.86 -12.69 -6.23
N ALA A 15 -12.83 -12.06 -6.89
CA ALA A 15 -12.69 -10.70 -7.41
C ALA A 15 -12.33 -9.70 -6.31
N LEU A 16 -13.00 -9.79 -5.15
CA LEU A 16 -12.72 -8.95 -3.98
C LEU A 16 -11.33 -9.18 -3.40
N ARG A 17 -10.86 -10.45 -3.34
CA ARG A 17 -9.48 -10.76 -2.90
C ARG A 17 -8.45 -10.13 -3.83
N ARG A 18 -8.63 -10.23 -5.14
CA ARG A 18 -7.74 -9.59 -6.13
C ARG A 18 -7.77 -8.08 -6.02
N PHE A 19 -8.95 -7.49 -5.85
CA PHE A 19 -9.09 -6.05 -5.63
C PHE A 19 -8.36 -5.57 -4.37
N LYS A 20 -8.49 -6.30 -3.25
CA LYS A 20 -7.76 -6.01 -2.01
C LYS A 20 -6.25 -6.08 -2.24
N HIS A 21 -5.77 -7.12 -2.91
CA HIS A 21 -4.35 -7.26 -3.23
C HIS A 21 -3.84 -6.10 -4.11
N GLU A 22 -4.61 -5.69 -5.13
CA GLU A 22 -4.28 -4.54 -5.96
C GLU A 22 -4.26 -3.23 -5.16
N CYS A 23 -5.18 -3.03 -4.21
CA CYS A 23 -5.19 -1.87 -3.32
C CYS A 23 -3.95 -1.82 -2.40
N GLU A 24 -3.53 -2.97 -1.89
CA GLU A 24 -2.32 -3.12 -1.08
C GLU A 24 -1.06 -2.86 -1.91
N ARG A 25 -0.98 -3.42 -3.12
CA ARG A 25 0.13 -3.24 -4.06
C ARG A 25 0.29 -1.78 -4.48
N ASN A 26 -0.82 -1.11 -4.79
CA ASN A 26 -0.84 0.31 -5.12
C ASN A 26 -0.66 1.21 -3.88
N GLY A 27 -0.62 0.65 -2.67
CA GLY A 27 -0.38 1.39 -1.44
C GLY A 27 -1.50 2.36 -1.07
N ILE A 28 -2.73 2.16 -1.58
CA ILE A 28 -3.87 3.08 -1.34
C ILE A 28 -4.10 3.27 0.16
N LEU A 29 -4.06 2.18 0.93
CA LEU A 29 -4.24 2.23 2.39
C LEU A 29 -3.12 3.02 3.10
N LYS A 30 -1.89 2.98 2.57
CA LYS A 30 -0.79 3.81 3.09
C LYS A 30 -0.99 5.28 2.76
N GLU A 31 -1.52 5.57 1.57
CA GLU A 31 -1.79 6.94 1.14
C GLU A 31 -2.89 7.59 1.96
N ILE A 32 -3.97 6.85 2.25
CA ILE A 32 -5.05 7.29 3.14
C ILE A 32 -4.44 7.69 4.50
N LYS A 33 -3.72 6.78 5.15
CA LYS A 33 -3.05 7.04 6.44
C LYS A 33 -2.09 8.23 6.42
N ARG A 34 -1.41 8.46 5.29
CA ARG A 34 -0.49 9.59 5.14
C ARG A 34 -1.24 10.93 5.02
N ARG A 35 -2.48 10.91 4.52
CA ARG A 35 -3.32 12.09 4.29
C ARG A 35 -4.32 12.36 5.41
N GLU A 36 -4.58 11.40 6.29
CA GLU A 36 -5.49 11.54 7.43
C GLU A 36 -5.18 12.79 8.28
N HIS A 37 -3.89 13.10 8.48
CA HIS A 37 -3.47 14.28 9.24
C HIS A 37 -2.33 15.03 8.55
N TYR A 38 -2.31 16.35 8.71
CA TYR A 38 -1.18 17.14 8.25
C TYR A 38 0.09 16.80 9.04
N LEU A 39 1.13 16.42 8.31
CA LEU A 39 2.48 16.27 8.84
C LEU A 39 3.37 17.37 8.27
N SER A 40 4.16 17.98 9.14
CA SER A 40 5.16 18.97 8.74
C SER A 40 6.19 18.35 7.76
N PRO A 41 6.83 19.15 6.90
CA PRO A 41 7.81 18.63 5.93
C PRO A 41 8.97 17.88 6.59
N GLY A 42 9.39 18.30 7.80
CA GLY A 42 10.39 17.60 8.60
C GLY A 42 9.93 16.21 9.04
N ALA A 43 8.71 16.11 9.57
CA ALA A 43 8.12 14.84 9.99
C ALA A 43 7.96 13.87 8.81
N LYS A 44 7.50 14.38 7.65
CA LYS A 44 7.41 13.60 6.40
C LYS A 44 8.76 13.04 5.95
N ARG A 45 9.82 13.85 5.98
CA ARG A 45 11.20 13.42 5.63
C ARG A 45 11.72 12.36 6.59
N LYS A 46 11.50 12.54 7.90
CA LYS A 46 11.90 11.56 8.93
C LYS A 46 11.20 10.22 8.72
N LEU A 47 9.89 10.21 8.51
CA LEU A 47 9.11 9.00 8.27
C LEU A 47 9.58 8.25 7.00
N LYS A 48 9.84 8.98 5.91
CA LYS A 48 10.36 8.40 4.65
C LYS A 48 11.71 7.72 4.85
N SER A 49 12.64 8.36 5.58
CA SER A 49 13.95 7.79 5.88
C SER A 49 13.85 6.52 6.74
N GLN A 50 12.96 6.53 7.75
CA GLN A 50 12.71 5.36 8.59
C GLN A 50 12.13 4.18 7.79
N GLU A 51 11.15 4.43 6.91
CA GLU A 51 10.58 3.37 6.06
C GLU A 51 11.63 2.78 5.12
N ALA A 52 12.49 3.61 4.50
CA ALA A 52 13.58 3.14 3.65
C ALA A 52 14.57 2.26 4.42
N ARG A 53 15.02 2.69 5.61
CA ARG A 53 15.88 1.89 6.49
C ARG A 53 15.25 0.56 6.88
N ARG A 54 13.95 0.54 7.19
CA ARG A 54 13.22 -0.69 7.52
C ARG A 54 13.17 -1.65 6.33
N LYS A 55 12.94 -1.15 5.11
CA LYS A 55 12.94 -1.97 3.87
C LYS A 55 14.33 -2.57 3.61
N MET A 56 15.40 -1.77 3.72
CA MET A 56 16.77 -2.27 3.56
C MET A 56 17.12 -3.37 4.56
N ARG A 57 16.77 -3.21 5.84
CA ARG A 57 17.01 -4.24 6.88
C ARG A 57 16.24 -5.53 6.61
N LYS A 58 15.06 -5.47 6.00
CA LYS A 58 14.30 -6.66 5.61
C LYS A 58 14.94 -7.38 4.42
N GLY A 59 15.40 -6.65 3.41
CA GLY A 59 16.07 -7.24 2.24
C GLY A 59 17.42 -7.89 2.55
N ARG A 60 18.13 -7.40 3.58
CA ARG A 60 19.41 -7.95 4.06
C ARG A 60 19.28 -9.20 4.95
N ARG A 61 18.06 -9.54 5.35
CA ARG A 61 17.77 -10.70 6.23
C ARG A 61 17.45 -11.98 5.44
N TYR A 62 17.46 -11.89 4.11
CA TYR A 62 17.30 -13.00 3.20
C TYR A 62 18.65 -13.33 2.58
#